data_AF-A0A7G9S7L5-F1
#
_entry.id   AF-A0A7G9S7L5-F1
#
_cell.length_a   1.000
_cell.length_b   1.000
_cell.length_c   1.000
_cell.angle_alpha   90.00
_cell.angle_beta   90.00
_cell.angle_gamma   90.00
#
_symmetry.space_group_name_H-M   'P 1'
#
loop_
_entity.id
_entity.type
_entity.pdbx_description
1 polymer ?
#
loop_
_entity_poly.entity_id
_entity_poly.type
_entity_poly.pdbx_seq_one_letter_code
_entity_poly.pdbx_strand_id
1 'polypeptide(L)'
;MEFARYGYAATQTSAIATRAGVSQPNVYANFASKEELFLECLRTSLSCIELAVAQEPEELAPVHACLLFQAIASIGLREVGESVQSQLRHLVSVIGQDAFEAMVLQGQSLLMTVIALSPDKL
;
A
#
# COMPACT_ATOMS: atom_id res chain seq x y z
N MET A 1 3.05 6.68 -4.74
CA MET A 1 3.03 6.72 -3.26
C MET A 1 4.26 5.99 -2.73
N GLU A 2 4.94 6.49 -1.67
CA GLU A 2 6.20 5.89 -1.19
C GLU A 2 6.00 4.46 -0.67
N PHE A 3 5.00 4.24 0.19
CA PHE A 3 4.71 2.90 0.74
C PHE A 3 4.39 1.87 -0.34
N ALA A 4 3.69 2.27 -1.40
CA ALA A 4 3.41 1.38 -2.53
C ALA A 4 4.69 0.97 -3.27
N ARG A 5 5.74 1.80 -3.25
CA ARG A 5 7.00 1.57 -3.97
C ARG A 5 8.03 0.81 -3.13
N TYR A 6 8.13 1.15 -1.85
CA TYR A 6 9.22 0.69 -0.97
C TYR A 6 8.75 -0.17 0.19
N GLY A 7 7.44 -0.29 0.40
CA GLY A 7 6.88 -1.00 1.55
C GLY A 7 7.02 -0.24 2.86
N TYR A 8 6.44 -0.81 3.93
CA TYR A 8 6.42 -0.17 5.23
C TYR A 8 7.84 0.06 5.78
N ALA A 9 8.66 -1.00 5.88
CA ALA A 9 9.97 -0.93 6.52
C ALA A 9 10.90 0.10 5.88
N ALA A 10 11.05 0.09 4.55
CA ALA A 10 12.01 0.93 3.84
C ALA A 10 11.54 2.38 3.59
N THR A 11 10.25 2.70 3.79
CA THR A 11 9.74 4.05 3.58
C THR A 11 10.10 4.99 4.73
N GLN A 12 10.62 6.18 4.43
CA GLN A 12 10.87 7.23 5.43
C GLN A 12 9.79 8.32 5.36
N THR A 13 9.31 8.79 6.52
CA THR A 13 8.30 9.87 6.57
C THR A 13 8.82 11.20 6.00
N SER A 14 10.12 11.44 6.09
CA SER A 14 10.81 12.56 5.42
C SER A 14 10.72 12.50 3.89
N ALA A 15 10.87 11.31 3.31
CA ALA A 15 10.71 11.09 1.87
C ALA A 15 9.25 11.31 1.43
N ILE A 16 8.28 10.89 2.25
CA ILE A 16 6.86 11.17 2.03
C ILE A 16 6.60 12.67 2.04
N ALA A 17 7.08 13.39 3.08
CA ALA A 17 6.91 14.83 3.21
C ALA A 17 7.49 15.57 1.98
N THR A 18 8.72 15.21 1.61
CA THR A 18 9.41 15.76 0.42
C THR A 18 8.58 15.55 -0.84
N ARG A 19 8.09 14.33 -1.09
CA ARG A 19 7.29 14.03 -2.29
C ARG A 19 5.92 14.71 -2.26
N ALA A 20 5.35 14.95 -1.09
CA ALA A 20 4.09 15.66 -0.92
C ALA A 20 4.24 17.19 -0.97
N GLY A 21 5.47 17.72 -1.04
CA GLY A 21 5.72 19.16 -1.03
C GLY A 21 5.42 19.83 0.31
N VAL A 22 5.42 19.06 1.41
CA VAL A 22 5.14 19.54 2.76
C VAL A 22 6.34 19.34 3.68
N SER A 23 6.38 20.07 4.79
CA SER A 23 7.40 19.84 5.81
C SER A 23 7.13 18.54 6.58
N GLN A 24 8.17 17.88 7.08
CA GLN A 24 8.00 16.69 7.91
C GLN A 24 7.17 16.95 9.19
N PRO A 25 7.32 18.10 9.88
CA PRO A 25 6.40 18.46 10.97
C PRO A 25 4.93 18.55 10.56
N ASN A 26 4.63 18.98 9.33
CA ASN A 26 3.25 19.03 8.83
C ASN A 26 2.65 17.62 8.68
N VAL A 27 3.46 16.64 8.27
CA VAL A 27 3.03 15.23 8.27
C VAL A 27 2.70 14.77 9.69
N TYR A 28 3.57 15.05 10.66
CA TYR A 28 3.35 14.66 12.06
C TYR A 28 2.22 15.42 12.76
N ALA A 29 1.81 16.58 12.24
CA ALA A 29 0.62 17.27 12.71
C ALA A 29 -0.69 16.55 12.34
N ASN A 30 -0.66 15.74 11.27
CA ASN A 30 -1.82 14.99 10.79
C ASN A 30 -1.79 13.51 11.21
N PHE A 31 -0.60 12.96 11.42
CA PHE A 31 -0.41 11.55 11.79
C PHE A 31 0.63 11.45 12.90
N ALA A 32 0.25 10.91 14.06
CA ALA A 32 1.11 10.79 15.22
C ALA A 32 2.30 9.84 14.97
N SER A 33 2.19 8.92 14.01
CA SER A 33 3.26 7.97 13.70
C SER A 33 3.30 7.54 12.22
N LYS A 34 4.41 6.91 11.83
CA LYS A 34 4.55 6.25 10.52
C LYS A 34 3.56 5.09 10.37
N GLU A 35 3.27 4.40 11.47
CA GLU A 35 2.27 3.32 11.54
C GLU A 35 0.89 3.86 11.16
N GLU A 36 0.44 4.92 11.83
CA GLU A 36 -0.86 5.55 11.58
C GLU A 36 -0.97 6.04 10.12
N LEU A 37 0.05 6.74 9.64
CA LEU A 37 0.10 7.20 8.25
C LEU A 37 0.03 6.02 7.24
N PHE A 38 0.71 4.91 7.52
CA PHE A 38 0.66 3.72 6.67
C PHE A 38 -0.72 3.07 6.67
N LEU A 39 -1.32 2.89 7.86
CA LEU A 39 -2.64 2.27 8.00
C LEU A 39 -3.73 3.13 7.35
N GLU A 40 -3.65 4.45 7.40
CA GLU A 40 -4.58 5.35 6.71
C GLU A 40 -4.42 5.31 5.18
N CYS A 41 -3.17 5.22 4.68
CA CYS A 41 -2.92 5.00 3.26
C CYS A 41 -3.47 3.64 2.79
N LEU A 42 -3.30 2.60 3.62
CA LEU A 42 -3.83 1.26 3.35
C LEU A 42 -5.34 1.28 3.30
N ARG A 43 -5.99 1.74 4.38
CA ARG A 43 -7.46 1.84 4.49
C ARG A 43 -8.06 2.55 3.28
N THR A 44 -7.51 3.70 2.90
CA THR A 44 -7.95 4.46 1.72
C THR A 44 -7.81 3.64 0.43
N SER A 45 -6.69 2.96 0.25
CA SER A 45 -6.45 2.14 -0.94
C SER A 45 -7.35 0.92 -1.01
N LEU A 46 -7.64 0.28 0.12
CA LEU A 46 -8.55 -0.87 0.19
C LEU A 46 -9.97 -0.46 -0.21
N SER A 47 -10.46 0.69 0.26
CA SER A 47 -11.75 1.22 -0.18
C SER A 47 -11.79 1.50 -1.69
N CYS A 48 -10.69 2.00 -2.28
CA CYS A 48 -10.61 2.14 -3.74
C CYS A 48 -10.67 0.80 -4.48
N ILE A 49 -10.05 -0.25 -3.94
CA ILE A 49 -10.10 -1.61 -4.51
C ILE A 49 -11.52 -2.17 -4.42
N GLU A 50 -12.18 -2.04 -3.27
CA GLU A 50 -13.57 -2.48 -3.09
C GLU A 50 -14.50 -1.82 -4.10
N LEU A 51 -14.38 -0.51 -4.29
CA LEU A 51 -15.16 0.24 -5.27
C LEU A 51 -14.85 -0.19 -6.71
N ALA A 52 -13.58 -0.37 -7.06
CA ALA A 52 -13.18 -0.79 -8.40
C ALA A 52 -13.70 -2.19 -8.73
N VAL A 53 -13.62 -3.15 -7.81
CA VAL A 53 -14.13 -4.51 -8.02
C VAL A 53 -15.65 -4.52 -8.18
N ALA A 54 -16.37 -3.67 -7.43
CA ALA A 54 -17.83 -3.58 -7.50
C ALA A 54 -18.36 -2.95 -8.80
N GLN A 55 -17.54 -2.13 -9.47
CA GLN A 55 -17.93 -1.39 -10.67
C GLN A 55 -17.25 -1.98 -11.92
N GLU A 56 -15.98 -1.62 -12.13
CA GLU A 56 -15.15 -2.08 -13.25
C GLU A 56 -13.68 -2.21 -12.79
N PRO A 57 -13.13 -3.44 -12.66
CA PRO A 57 -11.80 -3.66 -12.09
C PRO A 57 -10.63 -3.06 -12.90
N GLU A 58 -10.83 -2.83 -14.20
CA GLU A 58 -9.78 -2.37 -15.13
C GLU A 58 -9.32 -0.93 -14.86
N GLU A 59 -10.11 -0.14 -14.12
CA GLU A 59 -9.80 1.25 -13.79
C GLU A 59 -8.97 1.42 -12.49
N LEU A 60 -8.60 0.33 -11.81
CA LEU A 60 -7.84 0.45 -10.57
C LEU A 60 -6.44 1.04 -10.84
N ALA A 61 -6.18 2.20 -10.24
CA ALA A 61 -4.87 2.82 -10.34
C ALA A 61 -3.76 1.87 -9.82
N PRO A 62 -2.65 1.65 -10.57
CA PRO A 62 -1.60 0.68 -10.23
C PRO A 62 -1.02 0.81 -8.82
N VAL A 63 -1.06 2.02 -8.26
CA VAL A 63 -0.58 2.32 -6.91
C VAL A 63 -1.30 1.51 -5.83
N HIS A 64 -2.59 1.18 -6.00
CA HIS A 64 -3.37 0.45 -5.01
C HIS A 64 -3.01 -1.04 -5.00
N ALA A 65 -2.83 -1.66 -6.18
CA ALA A 65 -2.34 -3.03 -6.30
C ALA A 65 -0.92 -3.17 -5.71
N CYS A 66 -0.03 -2.22 -5.98
CA CYS A 66 1.30 -2.19 -5.38
C CYS A 66 1.24 -2.02 -3.85
N LEU A 67 0.39 -1.12 -3.32
CA LEU A 67 0.26 -0.98 -1.87
C LEU A 67 -0.31 -2.24 -1.22
N LEU A 68 -1.28 -2.91 -1.85
CA LEU A 68 -1.84 -4.17 -1.38
C LEU A 68 -0.75 -5.24 -1.23
N PHE A 69 0.08 -5.41 -2.26
CA PHE A 69 1.22 -6.34 -2.21
C PHE A 69 2.20 -5.99 -1.08
N GLN A 70 2.54 -4.71 -0.93
CA GLN A 70 3.43 -4.23 0.13
C GLN A 70 2.83 -4.40 1.54
N ALA A 71 1.50 -4.32 1.66
CA ALA A 71 0.80 -4.58 2.91
C ALA A 71 0.94 -6.05 3.32
N ILE A 72 0.81 -6.99 2.37
CA ILE A 72 1.04 -8.43 2.64
C ILE A 72 2.46 -8.66 3.17
N ALA A 73 3.47 -8.03 2.56
CA ALA A 73 4.85 -8.13 3.03
C ALA A 73 5.07 -7.57 4.44
N SER A 74 4.17 -6.70 4.93
CA SER A 74 4.24 -6.11 6.27
C SER A 74 3.55 -6.94 7.37
N ILE A 75 2.83 -8.02 7.05
CA ILE A 75 2.09 -8.85 8.03
C ILE A 75 3.00 -9.41 9.12
N GLY A 76 4.26 -9.75 8.80
CA GLY A 76 5.22 -10.28 9.77
C GLY A 76 5.81 -9.23 10.72
N LEU A 77 5.49 -7.95 10.54
CA LEU A 77 6.05 -6.86 11.35
C LEU A 77 5.19 -6.64 12.59
N ARG A 78 5.82 -6.52 13.76
CA ARG A 78 5.12 -6.38 15.04
C ARG A 78 4.27 -5.11 15.10
N GLU A 79 4.73 -4.05 14.47
CA GLU A 79 4.14 -2.71 14.57
C GLU A 79 2.80 -2.60 13.81
N VAL A 80 2.69 -3.26 12.65
CA VAL A 80 1.52 -3.09 11.75
C VAL A 80 0.80 -4.39 11.43
N GLY A 81 1.43 -5.54 11.70
CA GLY A 81 1.03 -6.83 11.16
C GLY A 81 -0.39 -7.25 11.51
N GLU A 82 -0.79 -7.10 12.78
CA GLU A 82 -2.14 -7.47 13.24
C GLU A 82 -3.23 -6.61 12.58
N SER A 83 -3.04 -5.29 12.56
CA SER A 83 -3.96 -4.33 11.94
C SER A 83 -4.08 -4.56 10.43
N VAL A 84 -2.96 -4.80 9.76
CA VAL A 84 -2.93 -5.12 8.33
C VAL A 84 -3.65 -6.43 8.06
N GLN A 85 -3.35 -7.49 8.81
CA GLN A 85 -3.99 -8.79 8.62
C GLN A 85 -5.51 -8.68 8.80
N SER A 86 -5.97 -7.89 9.78
CA SER A 86 -7.40 -7.62 9.99
C SER A 86 -8.04 -6.94 8.77
N GLN A 87 -7.42 -5.88 8.26
CA GLN A 87 -7.91 -5.15 7.08
C GLN A 87 -7.92 -6.02 5.82
N LEU A 88 -6.90 -6.85 5.60
CA LEU A 88 -6.84 -7.75 4.45
C LEU A 88 -7.89 -8.86 4.52
N ARG A 89 -8.16 -9.42 5.71
CA ARG A 89 -9.27 -10.36 5.89
C ARG A 89 -10.62 -9.73 5.55
N HIS A 90 -10.83 -8.47 5.95
CA HIS A 90 -12.02 -7.73 5.59
C HIS A 90 -12.13 -7.56 4.07
N LEU A 91 -11.06 -7.10 3.41
CA LEU A 91 -11.04 -6.93 1.96
C LEU A 91 -11.41 -8.25 1.25
N VAL A 92 -10.74 -9.36 1.60
CA VAL A 92 -11.02 -10.70 1.02
C VAL A 92 -12.47 -11.10 1.21
N SER A 93 -13.08 -10.81 2.37
CA SER A 93 -14.49 -11.10 2.62
C SER A 93 -15.46 -10.29 1.74
N VAL A 94 -15.04 -9.12 1.28
CA VAL A 94 -15.83 -8.21 0.45
C VAL A 94 -15.66 -8.51 -1.04
N ILE A 95 -14.42 -8.63 -1.52
CA ILE A 95 -14.12 -8.76 -2.95
C ILE A 95 -14.01 -10.22 -3.42
N GLY A 96 -13.90 -11.16 -2.49
CA GLY A 96 -13.65 -12.57 -2.78
C GLY A 96 -12.17 -12.91 -2.99
N GLN A 97 -11.84 -14.19 -2.83
CA GLN A 97 -10.46 -14.69 -2.90
C GLN A 97 -9.84 -14.50 -4.29
N ASP A 98 -10.57 -14.82 -5.36
CA ASP A 98 -10.03 -14.77 -6.73
C ASP A 98 -9.65 -13.34 -7.15
N ALA A 99 -10.50 -12.36 -6.83
CA ALA A 99 -10.23 -10.95 -7.11
C ALA A 99 -9.04 -10.45 -6.28
N PHE A 100 -8.96 -10.85 -5.00
CA PHE A 100 -7.82 -10.53 -4.16
C PHE A 100 -6.51 -11.07 -4.73
N GLU A 101 -6.45 -12.35 -5.10
CA GLU A 101 -5.26 -12.97 -5.67
C GLU A 101 -4.83 -12.31 -6.98
N ALA A 102 -5.77 -11.99 -7.87
CA ALA A 102 -5.49 -11.26 -9.10
C ALA A 102 -4.83 -9.89 -8.83
N MET A 103 -5.34 -9.13 -7.85
CA MET A 103 -4.80 -7.82 -7.48
C MET A 103 -3.41 -7.92 -6.84
N VAL A 104 -3.17 -8.97 -6.04
CA VAL A 104 -1.85 -9.24 -5.44
C VAL A 104 -0.82 -9.55 -6.53
N LEU A 105 -1.17 -10.42 -7.49
CA LEU A 105 -0.31 -10.76 -8.63
C LEU A 105 -0.03 -9.53 -9.51
N GLN A 106 -1.02 -8.69 -9.74
CA GLN A 106 -0.85 -7.43 -10.47
C GLN A 106 0.15 -6.52 -9.74
N GLY A 107 0.00 -6.33 -8.43
CA GLY A 107 0.91 -5.52 -7.62
C GLY A 107 2.35 -6.04 -7.66
N GLN A 108 2.53 -7.36 -7.55
CA GLN A 108 3.82 -8.02 -7.67
C GLN A 108 4.47 -7.75 -9.04
N SER A 109 3.72 -7.97 -10.12
CA SER A 109 4.21 -7.78 -11.51
C SER A 109 4.64 -6.34 -11.78
N LEU A 110 3.85 -5.37 -11.32
CA LEU A 110 4.16 -3.95 -11.44
C LEU A 110 5.47 -3.58 -10.72
N LEU A 111 5.66 -4.08 -9.49
CA LEU A 111 6.87 -3.81 -8.73
C LEU A 111 8.12 -4.46 -9.35
N MET A 112 8.00 -5.69 -9.85
CA MET A 112 9.09 -6.36 -10.55
C MET A 112 9.50 -5.61 -11.82
N THR A 113 8.53 -5.04 -12.55
CA THR A 113 8.80 -4.22 -13.75
C THR A 113 9.56 -2.94 -13.38
N VAL A 114 9.16 -2.27 -12.29
CA VAL A 114 9.83 -1.04 -11.82
C VAL A 114 11.26 -1.32 -11.33
N ILE A 115 11.49 -2.45 -10.65
CA ILE A 115 12.82 -2.86 -10.18
C ILE A 115 13.72 -3.21 -11.37
N ALA A 116 13.20 -3.96 -12.35
CA ALA A 116 13.96 -4.33 -13.55
C ALA A 116 14.40 -3.12 -14.39
N LEU A 117 13.62 -2.02 -14.37
CA LEU A 117 13.93 -0.76 -15.06
C LEU A 117 14.81 0.21 -14.25
N SER A 118 15.19 -0.13 -13.01
CA SER A 118 16.08 0.69 -12.17
C SER A 118 16.97 -0.17 -11.26
N PRO A 119 17.93 -0.93 -11.85
CA PRO A 119 18.79 -1.86 -11.11
C PRO A 119 19.75 -1.19 -10.12
N ASP A 120 20.03 0.11 -10.24
CA ASP A 120 21.06 0.83 -9.46
C ASP A 120 20.62 1.32 -8.07
N LYS A 121 19.56 0.75 -7.47
CA LYS A 121 19.07 1.17 -6.14
C LYS A 121 18.93 0.04 -5.11
N LEU A 122 19.75 -1.00 -5.22
CA LEU A 122 19.97 -1.99 -4.16
C LEU A 122 21.31 -1.74 -3.46
#